data_AF-A0AAQ3TGK4-F1
#
_entry.id   AF-A0AAQ3TGK4-F1
#
_cell.length_a   1.000
_cell.length_b   1.000
_cell.length_c   1.000
_cell.angle_alpha   90.00
_cell.angle_beta   90.00
_cell.angle_gamma   90.00
#
_symmetry.space_group_name_H-M   'P 1'
#
loop_
_entity.id
_entity.type
_entity.pdbx_description
1 polymer ?
#
loop_
_entity_poly.entity_id
_entity_poly.type
_entity_poly.pdbx_seq_one_letter_code
_entity_poly.pdbx_strand_id
1 'polypeptide(L)'
;MASADQALLTGCSAGGLAAILHCDQFRAFFSPQPPTQDDDSGGAGTGTTVVKCLADAGLFLDAYDVSGGRTLRSYFSDIVAMQGVAPNLPPACTARLDTTSCFFPENVIDGVQTPVFLLNAAYDAWQIQESLAPSGADPGGGWRACKSNRSACNASQIKFLQDFREQMVAAVSKGGFSGSRSNGLFINSCFAHCQSELPATWNWNWNNNAAGASPAIQNKGIEKSVGDWYFGRAQVKAIDCPYPCDGTCRHII
;
A
#
# COMPACT_ATOMS: atom_id res chain seq x y z
N MET A 1 2.64 20.77 -14.83
CA MET A 1 3.67 20.10 -14.03
C MET A 1 5.04 20.76 -14.12
N ALA A 2 5.38 21.49 -15.20
CA ALA A 2 6.70 22.10 -15.42
C ALA A 2 7.20 23.08 -14.33
N SER A 3 6.31 23.62 -13.49
CA SER A 3 6.63 24.55 -12.40
C SER A 3 6.25 24.01 -11.00
N ALA A 4 6.04 22.70 -10.87
CA ALA A 4 5.68 22.12 -9.58
C ALA A 4 6.93 21.97 -8.69
N ASP A 5 6.91 22.56 -7.49
CA ASP A 5 7.97 22.36 -6.49
C ASP A 5 7.91 20.96 -5.87
N GLN A 6 6.70 20.41 -5.77
CA GLN A 6 6.44 19.11 -5.16
C GLN A 6 5.38 18.35 -5.98
N ALA A 7 5.57 17.04 -6.11
CA ALA A 7 4.62 16.15 -6.76
C ALA A 7 4.44 14.89 -5.91
N LEU A 8 3.19 14.47 -5.72
CA LEU A 8 2.83 13.23 -5.04
C LEU A 8 2.03 12.36 -6.00
N LEU A 9 2.57 11.19 -6.36
CA LEU A 9 1.77 10.15 -7.02
C LEU A 9 1.04 9.34 -5.95
N THR A 10 -0.27 9.24 -6.05
CA THR A 10 -1.05 8.47 -5.09
C THR A 10 -2.25 7.78 -5.74
N GLY A 11 -2.72 6.73 -5.09
CA GLY A 11 -3.94 6.03 -5.43
C GLY A 11 -4.27 4.99 -4.36
N CYS A 12 -5.52 4.54 -4.37
CA CYS A 12 -5.96 3.40 -3.59
C CYS A 12 -5.99 2.11 -4.42
N SER A 13 -5.78 0.94 -3.78
CA SER A 13 -6.11 -0.38 -4.33
C SER A 13 -5.24 -0.67 -5.56
N ALA A 14 -5.85 -0.97 -6.71
CA ALA A 14 -5.13 -1.03 -7.99
C ALA A 14 -4.33 0.25 -8.28
N GLY A 15 -4.82 1.43 -7.89
CA GLY A 15 -4.10 2.70 -7.99
C GLY A 15 -2.94 2.81 -6.99
N GLY A 16 -3.05 2.21 -5.80
CA GLY A 16 -1.96 2.13 -4.83
C GLY A 16 -0.86 1.18 -5.29
N LEU A 17 -1.24 0.03 -5.85
CA LEU A 17 -0.34 -0.89 -6.53
C LEU A 17 0.38 -0.20 -7.69
N ALA A 18 -0.36 0.52 -8.53
CA ALA A 18 0.22 1.30 -9.63
C ALA A 18 1.18 2.39 -9.11
N ALA A 19 0.85 3.08 -8.01
CA ALA A 19 1.75 4.06 -7.40
C ALA A 19 3.08 3.43 -6.95
N ILE A 20 3.08 2.18 -6.46
CA ILE A 20 4.31 1.43 -6.15
C ILE A 20 5.08 1.12 -7.44
N LEU A 21 4.42 0.48 -8.41
CA LEU A 21 5.06 -0.02 -9.63
C LEU A 21 5.64 1.10 -10.51
N HIS A 22 5.01 2.27 -10.50
CA HIS A 22 5.36 3.38 -11.39
C HIS A 22 6.03 4.56 -10.68
N CYS A 23 6.35 4.46 -9.38
CA CYS A 23 6.88 5.59 -8.62
C CYS A 23 8.16 6.20 -9.24
N ASP A 24 9.10 5.34 -9.63
CA ASP A 24 10.36 5.78 -10.25
C ASP A 24 10.16 6.32 -11.67
N GLN A 25 9.24 5.73 -12.43
CA GLN A 25 8.86 6.23 -13.76
C GLN A 25 8.20 7.61 -13.65
N PHE A 26 7.35 7.81 -12.64
CA PHE A 26 6.74 9.09 -12.37
C PHE A 26 7.78 10.15 -12.00
N ARG A 27 8.75 9.82 -11.14
CA ARG A 27 9.89 10.69 -10.83
C ARG A 27 10.68 11.07 -12.08
N ALA A 28 10.85 10.17 -13.02
CA ALA A 28 11.63 10.42 -14.24
C ALA A 28 11.05 11.55 -15.12
N PHE A 29 9.74 11.85 -15.05
CA PHE A 29 9.15 12.99 -15.75
C PHE A 29 9.60 14.36 -15.23
N PHE A 30 10.17 14.41 -14.03
CA PHE A 30 10.63 15.65 -13.38
C PHE A 30 12.17 15.77 -13.35
N SER A 31 12.89 14.74 -13.82
CA SER A 31 14.34 14.82 -13.97
C SER A 31 14.66 15.70 -15.20
N PRO A 32 15.62 16.64 -15.11
CA PRO A 32 15.98 17.46 -16.26
C PRO A 32 16.39 16.57 -17.44
N GLN A 33 15.80 16.83 -18.61
CA GLN A 33 16.28 16.24 -19.86
C GLN A 33 17.73 16.70 -20.08
N PRO A 34 18.60 15.87 -20.69
CA PRO A 34 19.89 16.37 -21.14
C PRO A 34 19.65 17.59 -22.07
N PRO A 35 20.46 18.65 -21.95
CA PRO A 35 20.26 19.86 -22.75
C PRO A 35 20.27 19.49 -24.23
N THR A 36 19.14 19.70 -24.91
CA THR A 36 19.12 19.76 -26.36
C THR A 36 19.82 21.05 -26.77
N GLN A 37 20.71 20.97 -27.75
CA GLN A 37 21.68 22.01 -28.13
C GLN A 37 21.06 23.34 -28.62
N ASP A 38 19.73 23.48 -28.60
CA ASP A 38 18.97 24.57 -29.22
C ASP A 38 18.08 25.39 -28.26
N ASP A 39 18.15 25.18 -26.93
CA ASP A 39 17.34 25.98 -25.98
C ASP A 39 18.12 27.17 -25.41
N ASP A 40 18.15 28.27 -26.17
CA ASP A 40 18.69 29.58 -25.78
C ASP A 40 17.65 30.43 -25.00
N SER A 41 16.55 29.83 -24.53
CA SER A 41 15.58 30.55 -23.70
C SER A 41 15.98 30.49 -22.23
N GLY A 42 16.56 31.59 -21.74
CA GLY A 42 17.00 31.80 -20.35
C GLY A 42 15.88 31.79 -19.29
N GLY A 43 15.05 30.74 -19.27
CA GLY A 43 14.06 30.46 -18.24
C GLY A 43 14.71 29.74 -17.06
N ALA A 44 14.99 30.48 -16.00
CA ALA A 44 15.42 29.93 -14.72
C ALA A 44 14.36 28.97 -14.15
N GLY A 45 14.58 27.66 -14.31
CA GLY A 45 13.91 26.60 -13.56
C GLY A 45 14.92 25.82 -12.73
N THR A 46 15.56 26.48 -11.77
CA THR A 46 16.64 25.91 -10.93
C THR A 46 16.14 25.03 -9.77
N GLY A 47 14.85 24.71 -9.70
CA GLY A 47 14.26 23.86 -8.68
C GLY A 47 14.09 22.41 -9.15
N THR A 48 14.69 21.44 -8.46
CA THR A 48 14.39 20.02 -8.65
C THR A 48 13.05 19.72 -7.98
N THR A 49 12.00 19.35 -8.73
CA THR A 49 10.72 18.93 -8.14
C THR A 49 10.92 17.79 -7.14
N VAL A 50 10.40 17.95 -5.93
CA VAL A 50 10.37 16.89 -4.92
C VAL A 50 9.28 15.90 -5.28
N VAL A 51 9.66 14.69 -5.72
CA VAL A 51 8.73 13.61 -6.05
C VAL A 51 8.70 12.57 -4.95
N LYS A 52 7.48 12.21 -4.51
CA LYS A 52 7.21 11.10 -3.58
C LYS A 52 5.98 10.33 -4.03
N CYS A 53 5.76 9.13 -3.50
CA CYS A 53 4.56 8.35 -3.77
C CYS A 53 3.86 7.88 -2.48
N LEU A 54 2.53 7.90 -2.47
CA LEU A 54 1.69 7.35 -1.41
C LEU A 54 0.85 6.22 -1.99
N ALA A 55 1.09 5.00 -1.53
CA ALA A 55 0.29 3.85 -1.90
C ALA A 55 -0.66 3.50 -0.76
N ASP A 56 -1.96 3.70 -0.98
CA ASP A 56 -3.02 3.31 -0.05
C ASP A 56 -3.61 1.96 -0.49
N ALA A 57 -3.67 0.99 0.42
CA ALA A 57 -4.21 -0.34 0.18
C ALA A 57 -3.59 -1.04 -1.07
N GLY A 58 -2.34 -0.70 -1.39
CA GLY A 58 -1.64 -1.16 -2.60
C GLY A 58 -0.69 -2.33 -2.36
N LEU A 59 -0.34 -2.61 -1.09
CA LEU A 59 0.51 -3.74 -0.69
C LEU A 59 -0.30 -5.06 -0.65
N PHE A 60 -0.66 -5.56 -1.83
CA PHE A 60 -1.20 -6.90 -1.98
C PHE A 60 -0.08 -7.95 -1.79
N LEU A 61 -0.42 -9.11 -1.25
CA LEU A 61 0.51 -10.23 -1.08
C LEU A 61 0.09 -11.48 -1.86
N ASP A 62 1.06 -12.20 -2.40
CA ASP A 62 0.88 -13.55 -2.93
C ASP A 62 0.77 -14.57 -1.78
N ALA A 63 -0.37 -14.50 -1.07
CA ALA A 63 -0.69 -15.32 0.09
C ALA A 63 -1.56 -16.53 -0.27
N TYR A 64 -1.51 -17.56 0.58
CA TYR A 64 -2.43 -18.69 0.48
C TYR A 64 -3.84 -18.30 0.91
N ASP A 65 -4.83 -18.78 0.16
CA ASP A 65 -6.24 -18.70 0.53
C ASP A 65 -6.64 -19.83 1.51
N VAL A 66 -7.87 -19.77 1.99
CA VAL A 66 -8.41 -20.68 3.01
C VAL A 66 -8.55 -22.13 2.53
N SER A 67 -8.42 -22.37 1.21
CA SER A 67 -8.36 -23.72 0.63
C SER A 67 -6.93 -24.23 0.43
N GLY A 68 -5.91 -23.40 0.71
CA GLY A 68 -4.50 -23.68 0.44
C GLY A 68 -4.08 -23.36 -1.00
N GLY A 69 -4.95 -22.74 -1.80
CA GLY A 69 -4.64 -22.21 -3.12
C GLY A 69 -3.97 -20.84 -3.07
N ARG A 70 -3.65 -20.27 -4.23
CA ARG A 70 -3.13 -18.89 -4.38
C ARG A 70 -4.05 -18.09 -5.29
N THR A 71 -5.28 -17.86 -4.84
CA THR A 71 -6.32 -17.21 -5.67
C THR A 71 -5.87 -15.87 -6.26
N LEU A 72 -5.20 -15.01 -5.49
CA LEU A 72 -4.74 -13.72 -6.02
C LEU A 72 -3.64 -13.85 -7.07
N ARG A 73 -2.78 -14.87 -6.96
CA ARG A 73 -1.76 -15.16 -7.97
C ARG A 73 -2.38 -15.52 -9.30
N SER A 74 -3.40 -16.38 -9.28
CA SER A 74 -4.16 -16.72 -10.48
C SER A 74 -4.82 -15.47 -11.08
N TYR A 75 -5.50 -14.67 -10.25
CA TYR A 75 -6.12 -13.42 -10.69
C TYR A 75 -5.13 -12.42 -11.29
N PHE A 76 -3.98 -12.20 -10.64
CA PHE A 76 -2.93 -11.32 -11.17
C PHE A 76 -2.26 -11.89 -12.41
N SER A 77 -2.13 -13.21 -12.55
CA SER A 77 -1.60 -13.83 -13.77
C SER A 77 -2.51 -13.52 -14.97
N ASP A 78 -3.82 -13.61 -14.79
CA ASP A 78 -4.81 -13.26 -15.82
C ASP A 78 -4.75 -11.78 -16.17
N ILE A 79 -4.63 -10.88 -15.19
CA ILE A 79 -4.45 -9.44 -15.43
C ILE A 79 -3.17 -9.18 -16.23
N VAL A 80 -2.05 -9.77 -15.80
CA VAL A 80 -0.75 -9.57 -16.44
C VAL A 80 -0.80 -10.01 -17.91
N ALA A 81 -1.40 -11.17 -18.18
CA ALA A 81 -1.57 -11.67 -19.53
C ALA A 81 -2.52 -10.82 -20.37
N MET A 82 -3.68 -10.43 -19.81
CA MET A 82 -4.72 -9.68 -20.51
C MET A 82 -4.28 -8.26 -20.84
N GLN A 83 -3.66 -7.57 -19.89
CA GLN A 83 -3.27 -6.16 -20.01
C GLN A 83 -1.87 -5.99 -20.64
N GLY A 84 -1.11 -7.08 -20.77
CA GLY A 84 0.23 -7.05 -21.36
C GLY A 84 1.22 -6.17 -20.58
N VAL A 85 1.09 -6.10 -19.25
CA VAL A 85 1.85 -5.15 -18.40
C VAL A 85 3.34 -5.50 -18.22
N ALA A 86 3.80 -6.63 -18.77
CA ALA A 86 5.18 -7.09 -18.62
C ALA A 86 6.24 -6.01 -18.93
N PRO A 87 6.11 -5.20 -20.01
CA PRO A 87 7.06 -4.14 -20.34
C PRO A 87 7.07 -2.98 -19.33
N ASN A 88 6.03 -2.86 -18.51
CA ASN A 88 5.85 -1.77 -17.55
C ASN A 88 6.35 -2.11 -16.14
N LEU A 89 6.69 -3.38 -15.89
CA LEU A 89 7.21 -3.85 -14.60
C LEU A 89 8.70 -3.54 -14.41
N PRO A 90 9.19 -3.43 -13.15
CA PRO A 90 10.58 -3.16 -12.88
C PRO A 90 11.53 -4.20 -13.53
N PRO A 91 12.46 -3.78 -14.41
CA PRO A 91 13.38 -4.71 -15.08
C PRO A 91 14.26 -5.50 -14.10
N ALA A 92 14.63 -4.88 -12.97
CA ALA A 92 15.38 -5.53 -11.91
C ALA A 92 14.63 -6.73 -11.29
N CYS A 93 13.29 -6.71 -11.31
CA CYS A 93 12.48 -7.84 -10.86
C CYS A 93 12.30 -8.88 -11.96
N THR A 94 11.93 -8.48 -13.18
CA THR A 94 11.65 -9.43 -14.27
C THR A 94 12.90 -10.16 -14.76
N ALA A 95 14.10 -9.66 -14.45
CA ALA A 95 15.36 -10.37 -14.64
C ALA A 95 15.55 -11.58 -13.70
N ARG A 96 14.79 -11.68 -12.60
CA ARG A 96 14.96 -12.73 -11.56
C ARG A 96 13.70 -13.56 -11.28
N LEU A 97 12.52 -13.01 -11.55
CA LEU A 97 11.23 -13.63 -11.26
C LEU A 97 10.30 -13.54 -12.47
N ASP A 98 9.26 -14.38 -12.50
CA ASP A 98 8.23 -14.30 -13.54
C ASP A 98 7.40 -13.01 -13.43
N THR A 99 6.77 -12.63 -14.54
CA THR A 99 5.99 -11.38 -14.66
C THR A 99 4.88 -11.28 -13.61
N THR A 100 4.20 -12.39 -13.28
CA THR A 100 3.13 -12.38 -12.27
C THR A 100 3.72 -12.07 -10.89
N SER A 101 4.83 -12.72 -10.55
CA SER A 101 5.55 -12.43 -9.29
C SER A 101 6.02 -10.97 -9.22
N CYS A 102 6.43 -10.36 -10.33
CA CYS A 102 6.82 -8.95 -10.35
C CYS A 102 5.66 -7.94 -10.34
N PHE A 103 4.43 -8.42 -10.54
CA PHE A 103 3.22 -7.60 -10.34
C PHE A 103 2.85 -7.52 -8.85
N PHE A 104 3.38 -8.41 -8.00
CA PHE A 104 3.21 -8.37 -6.55
C PHE A 104 4.19 -7.40 -5.88
N PRO A 105 3.71 -6.39 -5.12
CA PRO A 105 4.53 -5.38 -4.46
C PRO A 105 5.68 -5.90 -3.60
N GLU A 106 5.48 -7.00 -2.87
CA GLU A 106 6.49 -7.57 -1.98
C GLU A 106 7.78 -7.96 -2.72
N ASN A 107 7.70 -8.18 -4.04
CA ASN A 107 8.85 -8.55 -4.87
C ASN A 107 9.56 -7.35 -5.50
N VAL A 108 9.02 -6.13 -5.37
CA VAL A 108 9.53 -4.93 -6.06
C VAL A 108 9.78 -3.75 -5.14
N ILE A 109 9.06 -3.65 -4.02
CA ILE A 109 9.02 -2.44 -3.17
C ILE A 109 10.39 -2.05 -2.62
N ASP A 110 11.26 -3.03 -2.34
CA ASP A 110 12.64 -2.81 -1.89
C ASP A 110 13.55 -2.17 -2.95
N GLY A 111 13.19 -2.31 -4.24
CA GLY A 111 13.95 -1.78 -5.36
C GLY A 111 13.53 -0.37 -5.79
N VAL A 112 12.43 0.16 -5.24
CA VAL A 112 11.93 1.50 -5.57
C VAL A 112 12.85 2.56 -4.97
N GLN A 113 13.38 3.45 -5.82
CA GLN A 113 14.36 4.47 -5.40
C GLN A 113 13.70 5.74 -4.87
N THR A 114 12.55 6.09 -5.42
CA THR A 114 11.76 7.26 -5.04
C THR A 114 11.08 7.02 -3.69
N PRO A 115 11.04 8.00 -2.76
CA PRO A 115 10.43 7.78 -1.45
C PRO A 115 8.95 7.37 -1.56
N VAL A 116 8.61 6.25 -0.93
CA VAL A 116 7.23 5.73 -0.87
C VAL A 116 6.71 5.73 0.58
N PHE A 117 5.46 6.12 0.76
CA PHE A 117 4.69 5.87 1.97
C PHE A 117 3.67 4.76 1.72
N LEU A 118 3.73 3.70 2.53
CA LEU A 118 2.71 2.65 2.52
C LEU A 118 1.65 2.96 3.58
N LEU A 119 0.42 3.17 3.13
CA LEU A 119 -0.76 3.18 3.99
C LEU A 119 -1.53 1.89 3.71
N ASN A 120 -1.54 0.96 4.65
CA ASN A 120 -2.24 -0.31 4.45
C ASN A 120 -2.94 -0.75 5.73
N ALA A 121 -4.10 -1.37 5.61
CA ALA A 121 -4.66 -2.15 6.70
C ALA A 121 -3.98 -3.51 6.73
N ALA A 122 -3.56 -3.98 7.91
CA ALA A 122 -3.02 -5.33 8.09
C ALA A 122 -4.04 -6.42 7.74
N TYR A 123 -5.33 -6.09 7.87
CA TYR A 123 -6.47 -6.92 7.50
C TYR A 123 -7.22 -6.23 6.36
N ASP A 124 -6.56 -6.09 5.20
CA ASP A 124 -7.16 -5.46 4.02
C ASP A 124 -8.47 -6.15 3.63
N ALA A 125 -9.58 -5.42 3.72
CA ALA A 125 -10.91 -6.00 3.58
C ALA A 125 -11.15 -6.57 2.18
N TRP A 126 -10.57 -5.95 1.14
CA TRP A 126 -10.67 -6.44 -0.23
C TRP A 126 -9.86 -7.72 -0.40
N GLN A 127 -8.61 -7.75 0.07
CA GLN A 127 -7.79 -8.95 -0.05
C GLN A 127 -8.38 -10.12 0.74
N ILE A 128 -9.02 -9.88 1.89
CA ILE A 128 -9.76 -10.93 2.61
C ILE A 128 -10.89 -11.50 1.74
N GLN A 129 -11.69 -10.64 1.11
CA GLN A 129 -12.89 -11.04 0.39
C GLN A 129 -12.59 -11.70 -0.97
N GLU A 130 -11.64 -11.14 -1.72
CA GLU A 130 -11.37 -11.51 -3.11
C GLU A 130 -10.19 -12.47 -3.26
N SER A 131 -9.30 -12.53 -2.27
CA SER A 131 -8.08 -13.36 -2.33
C SER A 131 -8.06 -14.44 -1.27
N LEU A 132 -8.22 -14.10 0.01
CA LEU A 132 -7.98 -15.07 1.10
C LEU A 132 -9.18 -16.00 1.31
N ALA A 133 -10.40 -15.47 1.28
CA ALA A 133 -11.63 -16.24 1.48
C ALA A 133 -12.70 -15.96 0.39
N PRO A 134 -12.36 -16.00 -0.91
CA PRO A 134 -13.35 -15.89 -1.98
C PRO A 134 -14.30 -17.09 -1.96
N SER A 135 -15.49 -16.93 -2.53
CA SER A 135 -16.51 -17.98 -2.53
C SER A 135 -16.05 -19.29 -3.19
N GLY A 136 -15.11 -19.21 -4.14
CA GLY A 136 -14.49 -20.40 -4.76
C GLY A 136 -13.56 -21.18 -3.82
N ALA A 137 -12.87 -20.49 -2.91
CA ALA A 137 -11.99 -21.12 -1.90
C ALA A 137 -12.75 -21.52 -0.62
N ASP A 138 -13.97 -21.02 -0.42
CA ASP A 138 -14.84 -21.34 0.72
C ASP A 138 -16.19 -21.95 0.27
N PRO A 139 -16.22 -23.13 -0.36
CA PRO A 139 -17.45 -23.74 -0.86
C PRO A 139 -18.45 -24.09 0.27
N GLY A 140 -17.95 -24.34 1.48
CA GLY A 140 -18.77 -24.59 2.67
C GLY A 140 -19.37 -23.33 3.30
N GLY A 141 -18.94 -22.13 2.86
CA GLY A 141 -19.42 -20.86 3.39
C GLY A 141 -18.99 -20.55 4.83
N GLY A 142 -17.94 -21.21 5.33
CA GLY A 142 -17.45 -21.04 6.69
C GLY A 142 -16.93 -19.64 6.97
N TRP A 143 -16.44 -18.94 5.93
CA TRP A 143 -15.89 -17.59 6.01
C TRP A 143 -16.89 -16.49 5.68
N ARG A 144 -18.08 -16.82 5.14
CA ARG A 144 -19.07 -15.83 4.69
C ARG A 144 -19.41 -14.78 5.76
N ALA A 145 -19.63 -15.20 7.00
CA ALA A 145 -19.93 -14.27 8.09
C ALA A 145 -18.69 -13.46 8.52
N CYS A 146 -17.53 -14.13 8.63
CA CYS A 146 -16.28 -13.52 9.08
C CYS A 146 -15.79 -12.43 8.12
N LYS A 147 -15.78 -12.70 6.80
CA LYS A 147 -15.26 -11.76 5.80
C LYS A 147 -16.13 -10.52 5.60
N SER A 148 -17.41 -10.57 5.97
CA SER A 148 -18.33 -9.42 5.95
C SER A 148 -18.49 -8.75 7.32
N ASN A 149 -18.15 -9.46 8.41
CA ASN A 149 -18.16 -8.91 9.76
C ASN A 149 -17.09 -9.59 10.61
N ARG A 150 -15.99 -8.86 10.85
CA ARG A 150 -14.88 -9.30 11.70
C ARG A 150 -15.26 -9.83 13.09
N SER A 151 -16.36 -9.36 13.69
CA SER A 151 -16.84 -9.87 15.00
C SER A 151 -17.49 -11.25 14.91
N ALA A 152 -17.82 -11.73 13.71
CA ALA A 152 -18.35 -13.07 13.48
C ALA A 152 -17.25 -14.11 13.22
N CYS A 153 -15.98 -13.68 13.15
CA CYS A 153 -14.86 -14.60 12.99
C CYS A 153 -14.65 -15.42 14.27
N ASN A 154 -14.50 -16.73 14.11
CA ASN A 154 -14.09 -17.61 15.21
C ASN A 154 -12.55 -17.54 15.43
N ALA A 155 -12.06 -18.22 16.45
CA ALA A 155 -10.64 -18.18 16.82
C ALA A 155 -9.70 -18.68 15.72
N SER A 156 -10.07 -19.70 14.93
CA SER A 156 -9.20 -20.20 13.85
C SER A 156 -9.18 -19.25 12.65
N GLN A 157 -10.30 -18.59 12.36
CA GLN A 157 -10.37 -17.56 11.33
C GLN A 157 -9.54 -16.34 11.69
N ILE A 158 -9.67 -15.85 12.94
CA ILE A 158 -8.81 -14.78 13.42
C ILE A 158 -7.36 -15.20 13.37
N LYS A 159 -7.00 -16.42 13.80
CA LYS A 159 -5.61 -16.91 13.70
C LYS A 159 -5.09 -16.85 12.25
N PHE A 160 -5.86 -17.32 11.28
CA PHE A 160 -5.45 -17.26 9.87
C PHE A 160 -5.22 -15.81 9.41
N LEU A 161 -6.11 -14.89 9.78
CA LEU A 161 -5.93 -13.46 9.47
C LEU A 161 -4.72 -12.84 10.18
N GLN A 162 -4.40 -13.30 11.39
CA GLN A 162 -3.16 -12.90 12.08
C GLN A 162 -1.92 -13.41 11.35
N ASP A 163 -1.93 -14.66 10.90
CA ASP A 163 -0.82 -15.23 10.13
C ASP A 163 -0.64 -14.48 8.79
N PHE A 164 -1.71 -13.96 8.18
CA PHE A 164 -1.64 -13.04 7.02
C PHE A 164 -1.02 -11.68 7.39
N ARG A 165 -1.44 -11.06 8.50
CA ARG A 165 -0.81 -9.84 9.01
C ARG A 165 0.70 -10.01 9.22
N GLU A 166 1.14 -11.11 9.81
CA GLU A 166 2.57 -11.38 10.02
C GLU A 166 3.35 -11.48 8.71
N GLN A 167 2.73 -12.01 7.64
CA GLN A 167 3.33 -12.01 6.30
C GLN A 167 3.46 -10.58 5.75
N MET A 168 2.46 -9.72 5.92
CA MET A 168 2.52 -8.32 5.50
C MET A 168 3.61 -7.55 6.22
N VAL A 169 3.67 -7.69 7.55
CA VAL A 169 4.72 -7.05 8.36
C VAL A 169 6.09 -7.57 7.94
N ALA A 170 6.25 -8.88 7.74
CA ALA A 170 7.49 -9.45 7.27
C ALA A 170 7.93 -8.91 5.89
N ALA A 171 7.00 -8.70 4.96
CA ALA A 171 7.28 -8.20 3.62
C ALA A 171 7.92 -6.80 3.64
N VAL A 172 7.53 -5.94 4.57
CA VAL A 172 8.09 -4.57 4.69
C VAL A 172 9.23 -4.46 5.69
N SER A 173 9.28 -5.35 6.70
CA SER A 173 10.25 -5.28 7.80
C SER A 173 11.53 -6.08 7.57
N LYS A 174 11.47 -7.21 6.84
CA LYS A 174 12.66 -8.04 6.59
C LYS A 174 13.50 -7.53 5.42
N GLY A 175 12.87 -6.78 4.51
CA GLY A 175 13.50 -6.16 3.36
C GLY A 175 14.19 -4.82 3.67
N GLY A 176 14.66 -4.16 2.61
CA GLY A 176 15.27 -2.82 2.68
C GLY A 176 14.26 -1.68 2.92
N PHE A 177 12.97 -1.90 2.67
CA PHE A 177 11.95 -0.86 2.66
C PHE A 177 11.83 -0.10 4.00
N SER A 178 11.62 -0.83 5.10
CA SER A 178 11.49 -0.20 6.43
C SER A 178 12.80 0.43 6.92
N GLY A 179 13.95 -0.10 6.51
CA GLY A 179 15.27 0.43 6.84
C GLY A 179 15.60 1.77 6.17
N SER A 180 14.97 2.08 5.04
CA SER A 180 15.12 3.39 4.39
C SER A 180 14.50 4.50 5.24
N ARG A 181 15.31 5.53 5.58
CA ARG A 181 14.85 6.72 6.31
C ARG A 181 13.91 7.60 5.50
N SER A 182 13.93 7.51 4.16
CA SER A 182 13.07 8.30 3.28
C SER A 182 11.69 7.68 3.08
N ASN A 183 11.55 6.37 3.25
CA ASN A 183 10.26 5.68 3.14
C ASN A 183 9.42 5.85 4.42
N GLY A 184 8.11 5.78 4.28
CA GLY A 184 7.17 5.79 5.39
C GLY A 184 6.26 4.56 5.37
N LEU A 185 5.75 4.19 6.54
CA LEU A 185 4.71 3.16 6.64
C LEU A 185 3.75 3.46 7.79
N PHE A 186 2.47 3.21 7.54
CA PHE A 186 1.37 3.22 8.49
C PHE A 186 0.52 1.97 8.22
N ILE A 187 0.76 0.92 9.00
CA ILE A 187 0.06 -0.35 8.92
C ILE A 187 -0.78 -0.50 10.18
N ASN A 188 -2.08 -0.22 10.08
CA ASN A 188 -3.01 -0.33 11.20
C ASN A 188 -3.71 -1.70 11.24
N SER A 189 -4.34 -1.99 12.37
CA SER A 189 -5.05 -3.27 12.57
C SER A 189 -6.54 -3.19 12.30
N CYS A 190 -6.95 -2.27 11.44
CA CYS A 190 -8.33 -2.14 11.02
C CYS A 190 -8.64 -3.17 9.93
N PHE A 191 -9.95 -3.42 9.76
CA PHE A 191 -10.46 -4.18 8.64
C PHE A 191 -11.00 -3.15 7.66
N ALA A 192 -10.17 -2.71 6.72
CA ALA A 192 -10.47 -1.57 5.86
C ALA A 192 -9.77 -1.70 4.51
N HIS A 193 -10.22 -0.90 3.55
CA HIS A 193 -9.63 -0.73 2.23
C HIS A 193 -9.83 0.75 1.83
N CYS A 194 -8.85 1.37 1.14
CA CYS A 194 -8.90 2.80 0.75
C CYS A 194 -9.07 3.81 1.88
N GLN A 195 -8.13 3.83 2.82
CA GLN A 195 -8.27 4.65 4.03
C GLN A 195 -8.03 6.14 3.81
N SER A 196 -7.39 6.53 2.71
CA SER A 196 -7.15 7.92 2.32
C SER A 196 -8.33 8.57 1.58
N GLU A 197 -9.26 7.78 1.04
CA GLU A 197 -10.36 8.30 0.20
C GLU A 197 -11.59 8.76 1.01
N LEU A 198 -11.68 8.37 2.29
CA LEU A 198 -12.79 8.72 3.16
C LEU A 198 -12.31 9.64 4.29
N PRO A 199 -12.96 10.81 4.52
CA PRO A 199 -12.61 11.69 5.65
C PRO A 199 -12.65 10.98 7.00
N ALA A 200 -13.60 10.05 7.17
CA ALA A 200 -13.79 9.27 8.39
C ALA A 200 -12.55 8.44 8.79
N THR A 201 -11.77 7.96 7.81
CA THR A 201 -10.50 7.28 8.04
C THR A 201 -9.30 8.21 7.91
N TRP A 202 -9.34 9.17 6.99
CA TRP A 202 -8.19 10.02 6.69
C TRP A 202 -7.88 11.03 7.80
N ASN A 203 -8.86 11.88 8.17
CA ASN A 203 -8.60 13.06 9.01
C ASN A 203 -9.73 13.45 10.00
N TRP A 204 -10.75 12.61 10.17
CA TRP A 204 -11.87 12.94 11.05
C TRP A 204 -11.47 13.00 12.54
N ASN A 205 -11.68 14.16 13.18
CA ASN A 205 -11.64 14.40 14.63
C ASN A 205 -10.42 13.83 15.40
N TRP A 206 -9.24 13.75 14.78
CA TRP A 206 -8.03 13.30 15.49
C TRP A 206 -7.67 14.19 16.71
N ASN A 207 -7.94 15.49 16.64
CA ASN A 207 -7.52 16.46 17.67
C ASN A 207 -8.33 16.41 18.98
N ASN A 208 -9.40 15.61 19.07
CA ASN A 208 -10.31 15.62 20.23
C ASN A 208 -10.51 14.27 20.91
N ASN A 209 -9.75 13.21 20.55
CA ASN A 209 -9.89 11.85 21.10
C ASN A 209 -11.35 11.37 21.20
N ALA A 210 -12.21 11.87 20.32
CA ALA A 210 -13.64 11.58 20.37
C ALA A 210 -13.89 10.18 19.82
N ALA A 211 -14.88 9.49 20.38
CA ALA A 211 -15.36 8.23 19.82
C ALA A 211 -15.67 8.43 18.32
N GLY A 212 -15.00 7.64 17.49
CA GLY A 212 -15.12 7.75 16.04
C GLY A 212 -14.11 8.69 15.35
N ALA A 213 -12.98 9.03 15.96
CA ALA A 213 -11.84 9.62 15.25
C ALA A 213 -11.30 8.70 14.12
N SER A 214 -10.41 9.23 13.28
CA SER A 214 -9.63 8.44 12.33
C SER A 214 -8.75 7.40 13.05
N PRO A 215 -8.44 6.25 12.40
CA PRO A 215 -7.50 5.27 12.94
C PRO A 215 -6.16 5.90 13.29
N ALA A 216 -5.57 5.45 14.39
CA ALA A 216 -4.34 6.02 14.90
C ALA A 216 -3.43 5.02 15.61
N ILE A 217 -2.14 5.14 15.33
CA ILE A 217 -1.09 4.35 15.95
C ILE A 217 -0.28 5.29 16.84
N GLN A 218 -0.11 4.93 18.12
CA GLN A 218 0.64 5.74 19.10
C GLN A 218 0.18 7.20 19.15
N ASN A 219 -1.14 7.41 19.15
CA ASN A 219 -1.76 8.74 19.13
C ASN A 219 -1.32 9.61 17.93
N LYS A 220 -1.19 9.01 16.74
CA LYS A 220 -1.03 9.74 15.47
C LYS A 220 -1.95 9.16 14.42
N GLY A 221 -2.85 10.00 13.89
CA GLY A 221 -3.74 9.62 12.78
C GLY A 221 -3.02 9.51 11.43
N ILE A 222 -3.74 9.00 10.43
CA ILE A 222 -3.24 8.76 9.08
C ILE A 222 -2.77 10.07 8.41
N GLU A 223 -3.64 11.08 8.29
CA GLU A 223 -3.31 12.37 7.64
C GLU A 223 -2.05 13.01 8.22
N LYS A 224 -1.95 13.09 9.55
CA LYS A 224 -0.79 13.67 10.22
C LYS A 224 0.48 12.88 9.92
N SER A 225 0.39 11.56 9.93
CA SER A 225 1.52 10.66 9.65
C SER A 225 2.03 10.81 8.22
N VAL A 226 1.12 10.82 7.24
CA VAL A 226 1.48 11.04 5.84
C VAL A 226 2.05 12.44 5.65
N GLY A 227 1.43 13.47 6.22
CA GLY A 227 1.90 14.84 6.12
C GLY A 227 3.30 15.02 6.72
N ASP A 228 3.52 14.50 7.93
CA ASP A 228 4.83 14.61 8.59
C ASP A 228 5.94 13.92 7.79
N TRP A 229 5.65 12.78 7.18
CA TRP A 229 6.58 12.12 6.27
C TRP A 229 6.79 12.90 4.97
N TYR A 230 5.70 13.37 4.33
CA TYR A 230 5.75 14.03 3.03
C TYR A 230 6.59 15.31 3.09
N PHE A 231 6.43 16.10 4.16
CA PHE A 231 7.18 17.33 4.37
C PHE A 231 8.50 17.13 5.13
N GLY A 232 8.89 15.89 5.44
CA GLY A 232 10.16 15.59 6.13
C GLY A 232 10.21 16.05 7.60
N ARG A 233 9.06 16.23 8.24
CA ARG A 233 8.93 16.62 9.65
C ARG A 233 9.21 15.45 10.60
N ALA A 234 8.95 14.21 10.18
CA ALA A 234 9.26 13.02 10.97
C ALA A 234 9.50 11.78 10.09
N GLN A 235 10.29 10.84 10.61
CA GLN A 235 10.29 9.46 10.12
C GLN A 235 9.06 8.74 10.68
N VAL A 236 8.30 8.07 9.82
CA VAL A 236 7.06 7.39 10.19
C VAL A 236 7.18 5.92 9.86
N LYS A 237 7.33 5.10 10.89
CA LYS A 237 7.41 3.64 10.81
C LYS A 237 6.40 3.00 11.76
N ALA A 238 5.13 3.25 11.51
CA ALA A 238 4.04 2.86 12.40
C ALA A 238 3.43 1.51 11.95
N ILE A 239 3.62 0.48 12.76
CA ILE A 239 2.93 -0.82 12.63
C ILE A 239 2.18 -1.05 13.93
N ASP A 240 0.89 -1.28 13.81
CA ASP A 240 -0.02 -1.44 14.95
C ASP A 240 0.03 -2.86 15.54
N CYS A 241 -0.52 -3.06 16.73
CA CYS A 241 -0.63 -4.37 17.38
C CYS A 241 -1.70 -5.26 16.71
N PRO A 242 -1.64 -6.59 16.83
CA PRO A 242 -2.69 -7.49 16.31
C PRO A 242 -4.12 -7.15 16.78
N TYR A 243 -5.12 -7.25 15.89
CA TYR A 243 -6.55 -7.14 16.25
C TYR A 243 -6.90 -8.08 17.42
N PRO A 244 -7.72 -7.67 18.41
CA PRO A 244 -8.56 -6.47 18.45
C PRO A 244 -8.01 -5.33 19.32
N CYS A 245 -6.70 -5.07 19.31
CA CYS A 245 -6.11 -4.13 20.26
C CYS A 245 -6.44 -2.64 19.99
N ASP A 246 -6.65 -2.24 18.73
CA ASP A 246 -6.82 -0.83 18.36
C ASP A 246 -8.29 -0.41 18.40
N GLY A 247 -8.65 0.31 19.47
CA GLY A 247 -9.98 0.88 19.68
C GLY A 247 -10.30 2.11 18.81
N THR A 248 -9.33 2.64 18.06
CA THR A 248 -9.53 3.78 17.15
C THR A 248 -9.97 3.34 15.75
N CYS A 249 -9.95 2.03 15.49
CA CYS A 249 -10.22 1.51 14.16
C CYS A 249 -11.60 1.87 13.60
N ARG A 250 -11.57 2.29 12.33
CA ARG A 250 -12.74 2.45 11.48
C ARG A 250 -12.75 1.32 10.47
N HIS A 251 -13.56 0.30 10.73
CA HIS A 251 -13.70 -0.83 9.82
C HIS A 251 -14.56 -0.45 8.61
N ILE A 252 -14.06 -0.72 7.41
CA ILE A 252 -14.74 -0.54 6.12
C ILE A 252 -14.66 -1.90 5.42
N ILE A 253 -15.63 -2.76 5.70
CA ILE A 253 -15.72 -4.14 5.18
C ILE A 253 -16.79 -4.20 4.12
#